data_AF-A0A5B6ZY88-F1
#
_entry.id   AF-A0A5B6ZY88-F1
#
_cell.length_a   1.000
_cell.length_b   1.000
_cell.length_c   1.000
_cell.angle_alpha   90.00
_cell.angle_beta   90.00
_cell.angle_gamma   90.00
#
_symmetry.space_group_name_H-M   'P 1'
#
loop_
_entity.id
_entity.type
_entity.pdbx_description
1 polymer ?
#
loop_
_entity_poly.entity_id
_entity_poly.type
_entity_poly.pdbx_seq_one_letter_code
_entity_poly.pdbx_strand_id
1 'polypeptide(L)'
;FNTKYYYEVGIGHTTRTFWFTTPPEVGPDVPYTFGLIGDLGQTYDSNRTLSHYELNPVKGKTLLFVGDLSYADHYPFHDNVRWDTWGRFIERSAAYQPWIWTAGNHEIDFAPEIGEDIPFKPYT
;
A
#
# COMPACT_ATOMS: atom_id res chain seq x y z
N PHE A 1 -17.34 -0.98 16.19
CA PHE A 1 -17.32 -0.12 15.00
C PHE A 1 -16.96 1.30 15.40
N ASN A 2 -16.40 2.09 14.48
CA ASN A 2 -15.99 3.48 14.72
C ASN A 2 -15.12 3.64 15.99
N THR A 3 -14.16 2.73 16.18
CA THR A 3 -13.30 2.65 17.36
C THR A 3 -11.85 2.72 16.93
N LYS A 4 -11.05 3.58 17.59
CA LYS A 4 -9.61 3.66 17.39
C LYS A 4 -8.91 2.57 18.19
N TYR A 5 -8.05 1.82 17.51
CA TYR A 5 -7.21 0.79 18.10
C TYR A 5 -5.75 1.17 17.95
N TYR A 6 -4.96 0.79 18.95
CA TYR A 6 -3.50 0.82 18.88
C TYR A 6 -3.01 -0.62 18.72
N TYR A 7 -1.95 -0.81 17.95
CA TYR A 7 -1.30 -2.10 17.80
C TYR A 7 0.22 -1.93 17.81
N GLU A 8 0.93 -2.98 18.20
CA GLU A 8 2.38 -3.00 18.24
C GLU A 8 2.91 -4.19 17.45
N VAL A 9 4.05 -3.98 16.81
CA VAL A 9 4.82 -5.01 16.11
C VAL A 9 6.28 -4.93 16.56
N GLY A 10 7.02 -6.04 16.43
CA GLY A 10 8.40 -6.15 16.89
C GLY A 10 8.52 -6.80 18.27
N ILE A 11 9.76 -7.10 18.68
CA ILE A 11 10.07 -7.82 19.93
C ILE A 11 11.23 -7.12 20.64
N GLY A 12 11.20 -7.06 21.96
CA GLY A 12 12.28 -6.51 22.78
C GLY A 12 12.50 -5.02 22.51
N HIS A 13 13.71 -4.65 22.09
CA HIS A 13 14.10 -3.25 21.87
C HIS A 13 13.69 -2.67 20.50
N THR A 14 12.89 -3.39 19.72
CA THR A 14 12.50 -3.00 18.35
C THR A 14 10.99 -2.82 18.19
N THR A 15 10.25 -2.69 19.29
CA THR A 15 8.80 -2.49 19.23
C THR A 15 8.45 -1.15 18.56
N ARG A 16 7.44 -1.21 17.69
CA ARG A 16 6.89 -0.05 16.99
C ARG A 16 5.38 -0.03 17.17
N THR A 17 4.85 1.11 17.57
CA THR A 17 3.42 1.30 17.84
C THR A 17 2.77 2.08 16.71
N PHE A 18 1.59 1.63 16.31
CA PHE A 18 0.75 2.24 15.28
C PHE A 18 -0.70 2.29 15.77
N TRP A 19 -1.60 2.82 14.93
CA TRP A 19 -3.02 2.87 15.25
C TRP A 19 -3.88 2.92 13.98
N PHE A 20 -5.12 2.45 14.05
CA PHE A 20 -6.11 2.62 13.00
C PHE A 20 -7.51 2.84 13.61
N THR A 21 -8.48 3.26 12.80
CA THR A 21 -9.89 3.38 13.23
C THR A 21 -10.74 2.41 12.42
N THR A 22 -11.47 1.53 13.12
CA THR A 22 -12.44 0.63 12.48
C THR A 22 -13.54 1.44 11.78
N PRO A 23 -14.06 1.00 10.62
CA PRO A 23 -15.16 1.70 9.97
C PRO A 23 -16.42 1.70 10.87
N PRO A 24 -17.38 2.61 10.61
CA PRO A 24 -18.72 2.50 11.17
C PRO A 24 -19.39 1.19 10.74
N GLU A 25 -20.46 0.82 11.42
CA GLU A 25 -21.30 -0.30 11.00
C GLU A 25 -21.89 -0.01 9.61
N VAL A 26 -22.09 -1.05 8.81
CA VAL A 26 -22.64 -0.92 7.45
C VAL A 26 -24.09 -0.45 7.55
N GLY A 27 -24.44 0.56 6.76
CA GLY A 27 -25.81 1.07 6.66
C GLY A 27 -25.99 1.91 5.40
N PRO A 28 -27.25 2.10 4.95
CA PRO A 28 -27.55 2.74 3.67
C PRO A 28 -27.09 4.20 3.58
N ASP A 29 -27.08 4.92 4.71
CA ASP A 29 -26.80 6.35 4.78
C ASP A 29 -25.49 6.67 5.52
N VAL A 30 -24.60 5.69 5.67
CA VAL A 30 -23.38 5.84 6.46
C VAL A 30 -22.30 6.57 5.63
N PRO A 31 -21.89 7.79 6.02
CA PRO A 31 -20.91 8.54 5.25
C PRO A 31 -19.50 7.97 5.41
N TYR A 32 -18.79 7.85 4.30
CA TYR A 32 -17.41 7.38 4.27
C TYR A 32 -16.61 8.09 3.17
N THR A 33 -15.33 8.33 3.41
CA THR A 33 -14.44 8.99 2.45
C THR A 33 -13.37 8.01 2.01
N PHE A 34 -13.40 7.65 0.73
CA PHE A 34 -12.35 6.88 0.09
C PHE A 34 -11.35 7.81 -0.61
N GLY A 35 -10.06 7.55 -0.44
CA GLY A 35 -9.06 8.02 -1.38
C GLY A 35 -8.98 7.09 -2.58
N LEU A 36 -8.55 7.60 -3.73
CA LEU A 36 -8.34 6.83 -4.94
C LEU A 36 -6.93 7.12 -5.46
N ILE A 37 -6.09 6.09 -5.58
CA ILE A 37 -4.75 6.13 -6.18
C ILE A 37 -4.59 4.87 -7.04
N GLY A 38 -3.92 5.00 -8.18
CA GLY A 38 -3.41 3.89 -8.98
C GLY A 38 -2.00 4.23 -9.43
N ASP A 39 -1.27 3.24 -9.93
CA ASP A 39 -0.02 3.46 -10.67
C ASP A 39 1.00 4.27 -9.87
N LEU A 40 1.10 3.98 -8.57
CA LEU A 40 1.82 4.89 -7.67
C LEU A 40 3.31 4.84 -7.95
N GLY A 41 3.92 3.66 -8.01
CA GLY A 41 5.36 3.51 -8.07
C GLY A 41 6.08 4.18 -6.88
N GLN A 42 7.34 4.54 -7.10
CA GLN A 42 8.24 5.06 -6.04
C GLN A 42 9.15 6.20 -6.53
N THR A 43 8.60 7.08 -7.36
CA THR A 43 9.26 8.28 -7.88
C THR A 43 9.05 9.50 -6.97
N TYR A 44 9.65 10.64 -7.32
CA TYR A 44 9.36 11.91 -6.65
C TYR A 44 7.89 12.34 -6.77
N ASP A 45 7.25 12.09 -7.93
CA ASP A 45 5.84 12.39 -8.15
C ASP A 45 4.93 11.43 -7.37
N SER A 46 5.36 10.18 -7.20
CA SER A 46 4.71 9.20 -6.31
C SER A 46 4.66 9.74 -4.88
N ASN A 47 5.80 10.23 -4.38
CA ASN A 47 5.88 10.84 -3.06
C ASN A 47 4.97 12.07 -2.93
N ARG A 48 4.95 12.93 -3.95
CA ARG A 48 4.08 14.11 -3.98
C ARG A 48 2.60 13.71 -3.95
N THR A 49 2.20 12.71 -4.72
CA THR A 49 0.82 12.21 -4.76
C THR A 49 0.39 11.70 -3.38
N LEU A 50 1.22 10.87 -2.74
CA LEU A 50 0.92 10.36 -1.42
C LEU A 50 0.86 11.48 -0.36
N SER A 51 1.77 12.45 -0.41
CA SER A 51 1.72 13.61 0.49
C SER A 51 0.49 14.49 0.27
N HIS A 52 0.06 14.70 -0.99
CA HIS A 52 -1.17 15.42 -1.29
C HIS A 52 -2.41 14.68 -0.76
N TYR A 53 -2.43 13.35 -0.83
CA TYR A 53 -3.48 12.53 -0.23
C TYR A 53 -3.55 12.71 1.30
N GLU A 54 -2.41 12.59 1.99
CA GLU A 54 -2.29 12.72 3.45
C GLU A 54 -2.71 14.12 3.95
N LEU A 55 -2.37 15.16 3.18
CA LEU A 55 -2.67 16.55 3.50
C LEU A 55 -4.06 17.00 3.04
N ASN A 56 -4.79 16.19 2.28
CA ASN A 56 -6.11 16.56 1.76
C ASN A 56 -7.08 16.90 2.92
N PRO A 57 -7.75 18.07 2.89
CA PRO A 57 -8.66 18.49 3.96
C PRO A 57 -9.89 17.59 4.13
N VAL A 58 -10.26 16.80 3.11
CA VAL A 58 -11.40 15.86 3.15
C VAL A 58 -11.09 14.61 4.00
N LYS A 59 -9.80 14.34 4.28
CA LYS A 59 -9.32 13.25 5.14
C LYS A 59 -9.87 11.86 4.76
N GLY A 60 -9.27 11.27 3.72
CA GLY A 60 -9.53 9.87 3.34
C GLY A 60 -9.31 8.90 4.51
N LYS A 61 -10.24 7.96 4.68
CA LYS A 61 -10.24 6.97 5.76
C LYS A 61 -9.75 5.58 5.32
N THR A 62 -9.81 5.32 4.02
CA THR A 62 -9.37 4.09 3.36
C THR A 62 -8.99 4.46 1.94
N LEU A 63 -7.92 3.87 1.43
CA LEU A 63 -7.50 4.05 0.05
C LEU A 63 -8.01 2.88 -0.80
N LEU A 64 -8.68 3.19 -1.91
CA LEU A 64 -8.91 2.24 -3.00
C LEU A 64 -7.70 2.33 -3.93
N PHE A 65 -6.91 1.27 -3.99
CA PHE A 65 -5.69 1.21 -4.79
C PHE A 65 -5.93 0.36 -6.04
N VAL A 66 -5.86 0.99 -7.23
CA VAL A 66 -6.35 0.39 -8.49
C VAL A 66 -5.28 -0.32 -9.33
N GLY A 67 -4.22 -0.82 -8.70
CA GLY A 67 -3.17 -1.62 -9.35
C GLY A 67 -1.88 -0.86 -9.60
N ASP A 68 -0.84 -1.60 -9.99
CA ASP A 68 0.50 -1.14 -10.32
C ASP A 68 1.16 -0.41 -9.14
N LEU A 69 1.63 -1.22 -8.18
CA LEU A 69 2.12 -0.80 -6.88
C LEU A 69 3.53 -0.24 -7.00
N SER A 70 4.52 -1.13 -7.12
CA SER A 70 5.93 -0.78 -6.89
C SER A 70 6.70 -0.46 -8.17
N TYR A 71 6.25 -0.99 -9.31
CA TYR A 71 6.99 -1.00 -10.58
C TYR A 71 8.41 -1.59 -10.41
N ALA A 72 8.57 -2.59 -9.54
CA ALA A 72 9.84 -3.28 -9.31
C ALA A 72 10.30 -4.07 -10.55
N ASP A 73 9.36 -4.56 -11.34
CA ASP A 73 9.58 -5.28 -12.60
C ASP A 73 10.30 -4.43 -13.67
N HIS A 74 10.28 -3.11 -13.58
CA HIS A 74 11.09 -2.23 -14.45
C HIS A 74 12.59 -2.23 -14.14
N TYR A 75 13.02 -2.79 -13.01
CA TYR A 75 14.42 -2.83 -12.62
C TYR A 75 15.11 -4.10 -13.15
N PRO A 76 16.44 -4.09 -13.32
CA PRO A 76 17.17 -5.27 -13.78
C PRO A 76 16.82 -6.50 -12.96
N PHE A 77 16.38 -7.57 -13.62
CA PHE A 77 15.95 -8.82 -13.00
C PHE A 77 14.80 -8.67 -12.00
N HIS A 78 13.88 -7.72 -12.23
CA HIS A 78 12.76 -7.42 -11.34
C HIS A 78 13.23 -7.23 -9.89
N ASP A 79 14.26 -6.38 -9.69
CA ASP A 79 14.94 -6.20 -8.40
C ASP A 79 13.94 -6.01 -7.24
N ASN A 80 13.70 -7.11 -6.51
CA ASN A 80 12.68 -7.18 -5.47
C ASN A 80 13.01 -6.32 -4.25
N VAL A 81 14.23 -5.80 -4.13
CA VAL A 81 14.55 -4.74 -3.15
C VAL A 81 13.65 -3.51 -3.37
N ARG A 82 13.13 -3.33 -4.58
CA ARG A 82 12.16 -2.26 -4.90
C ARG A 82 10.79 -2.47 -4.31
N TRP A 83 10.37 -3.71 -4.06
CA TRP A 83 9.19 -3.99 -3.24
C TRP A 83 9.44 -3.57 -1.78
N ASP A 84 10.62 -3.85 -1.23
CA ASP A 84 10.98 -3.44 0.13
C ASP A 84 11.00 -1.92 0.30
N THR A 85 11.58 -1.18 -0.66
CA THR A 85 11.62 0.29 -0.60
C THR A 85 10.25 0.89 -0.78
N TRP A 86 9.41 0.33 -1.65
CA TRP A 86 8.02 0.77 -1.80
C TRP A 86 7.20 0.53 -0.54
N GLY A 87 7.34 -0.63 0.10
CA GLY A 87 6.69 -0.96 1.37
C GLY A 87 7.06 0.03 2.48
N ARG A 88 8.36 0.34 2.64
CA ARG A 88 8.82 1.38 3.58
C ARG A 88 8.31 2.78 3.23
N PHE A 89 8.18 3.09 1.95
CA PHE A 89 7.70 4.38 1.46
C PHE A 89 6.22 4.62 1.81
N ILE A 90 5.35 3.63 1.59
CA ILE A 90 3.90 3.76 1.83
C ILE A 90 3.47 3.52 3.28
N GLU A 91 4.36 2.95 4.12
CA GLU A 91 4.08 2.60 5.52
C GLU A 91 3.47 3.78 6.31
N ARG A 92 3.95 5.00 6.04
CA ARG A 92 3.44 6.22 6.69
C ARG A 92 1.94 6.48 6.48
N SER A 93 1.33 5.82 5.49
CA SER A 93 -0.11 5.85 5.22
C SER A 93 -0.76 4.50 5.54
N ALA A 94 -0.27 3.42 4.92
CA ALA A 94 -0.91 2.10 4.98
C ALA A 94 -0.87 1.45 6.38
N ALA A 95 0.02 1.89 7.27
CA ALA A 95 0.03 1.43 8.67
C ALA A 95 -1.09 2.07 9.52
N TYR A 96 -1.72 3.15 9.04
CA TYR A 96 -2.71 3.90 9.82
C TYR A 96 -4.13 3.84 9.25
N GLN A 97 -4.26 3.40 8.00
CA GLN A 97 -5.54 3.21 7.33
C GLN A 97 -5.45 2.07 6.29
N PRO A 98 -6.53 1.33 6.05
CA PRO A 98 -6.52 0.27 5.06
C PRO A 98 -6.28 0.83 3.65
N TRP A 99 -5.45 0.13 2.89
CA TRP A 99 -5.44 0.21 1.43
C TRP A 99 -6.09 -1.07 0.92
N ILE A 100 -7.07 -0.93 0.02
CA ILE A 100 -7.76 -2.05 -0.63
C ILE A 100 -7.08 -2.28 -1.97
N TRP A 101 -6.45 -3.43 -2.11
CA TRP A 101 -5.56 -3.76 -3.21
C TRP A 101 -6.31 -4.29 -4.44
N THR A 102 -5.87 -3.83 -5.61
CA THR A 102 -6.16 -4.43 -6.92
C THR A 102 -4.81 -4.85 -7.50
N ALA A 103 -4.76 -6.00 -8.20
CA ALA A 103 -3.56 -6.39 -8.93
C ALA A 103 -3.57 -5.73 -10.31
N GLY A 104 -2.52 -4.99 -10.66
CA GLY A 104 -2.28 -4.47 -12.00
C GLY A 104 -1.38 -5.40 -12.82
N ASN A 105 -0.97 -4.96 -14.02
CA ASN A 105 -0.08 -5.76 -14.85
C ASN A 105 1.36 -5.79 -14.33
N HIS A 106 1.80 -4.76 -13.61
CA HIS A 106 3.13 -4.70 -12.97
C HIS A 106 3.24 -5.61 -11.74
N GLU A 107 2.16 -6.29 -11.34
CA GLU A 107 2.17 -7.34 -10.30
C GLU A 107 2.18 -8.76 -10.88
N ILE A 108 2.10 -8.93 -12.20
CA ILE A 108 2.11 -10.26 -12.81
C ILE A 108 3.46 -10.95 -12.56
N ASP A 109 4.56 -10.20 -12.60
CA ASP A 109 5.94 -10.69 -12.42
C ASP A 109 6.22 -11.93 -13.29
N PHE A 110 5.95 -11.82 -14.59
CA PHE A 110 6.22 -12.87 -15.57
C PHE A 110 7.30 -12.42 -16.55
N ALA A 111 8.51 -12.94 -16.35
CA ALA A 111 9.68 -12.68 -17.19
C ALA A 111 10.50 -13.97 -17.43
N PRO A 112 10.09 -14.81 -18.39
CA PRO A 112 10.79 -16.06 -18.73
C PRO A 112 12.27 -15.87 -19.07
N GLU A 113 12.65 -14.71 -19.63
CA GLU A 113 14.02 -14.34 -19.98
C GLU A 113 14.99 -14.33 -18.79
N ILE A 114 14.48 -14.16 -17.57
CA ILE A 114 15.26 -14.17 -16.32
C ILE A 114 14.90 -15.36 -15.43
N GLY A 115 14.13 -16.33 -15.95
CA GLY A 115 13.71 -17.52 -15.21
C GLY A 115 12.50 -17.32 -14.30
N GLU A 116 11.72 -16.25 -14.52
CA GLU A 116 10.42 -16.02 -13.85
C GLU A 116 9.29 -16.48 -14.77
N ASP A 117 9.08 -17.80 -14.82
CA ASP A 117 8.12 -18.48 -15.70
C ASP A 117 6.75 -18.70 -15.05
N ILE A 118 6.60 -18.39 -13.77
CA ILE A 118 5.36 -18.53 -13.01
C ILE A 118 5.00 -17.17 -12.40
N PRO A 119 3.86 -16.57 -12.80
CA PRO A 119 3.35 -15.37 -12.16
C PRO A 119 3.17 -15.55 -10.64
N PHE A 120 3.42 -14.52 -9.86
CA PHE A 120 3.23 -14.52 -8.40
C PHE A 120 4.03 -15.59 -7.63
N LYS A 121 5.29 -15.82 -8.01
CA LYS A 121 6.15 -16.75 -7.27
C LYS A 121 6.39 -16.21 -5.85
N PRO A 122 5.95 -16.91 -4.78
CA PRO A 122 6.14 -16.44 -3.42
C PRO A 122 7.63 -16.44 -3.06
N TYR A 123 8.05 -15.50 -2.20
CA TYR A 123 9.41 -15.46 -1.65
C TYR A 123 9.76 -16.82 -1.00
N THR A 124 10.87 -17.44 -1.44
CA THR A 124 11.43 -18.68 -0.88
C THR A 124 12.64 -18.41 0.00
#